data_AF-A0A968WHF1-F1
#
_entry.id   AF-A0A968WHF1-F1
#
_cell.length_a   1.000
_cell.length_b   1.000
_cell.length_c   1.000
_cell.angle_alpha   90.00
_cell.angle_beta   90.00
_cell.angle_gamma   90.00
#
_symmetry.space_group_name_H-M   'P 1'
#
loop_
_entity.id
_entity.type
_entity.pdbx_description
1 polymer ?
#
loop_
_entity_poly.entity_id
_entity_poly.type
_entity_poly.pdbx_seq_one_letter_code
_entity_poly.pdbx_strand_id
1 'polypeptide(L)'
;MLVPHTGVKIENGTIARLQFHFWFNNDRSDGQVELSYEDLKVVKLKDDNRNGKDDLVTLLLNVLIRKNKGKWVTGKNNIGLVQYGRDQQKGVFNFWWKSLFSGVKSSFLDDRKVLAAQLKKREDVKETRVDIFLHLTTQQNFARARTESYLQKLFQLR
;
A
#
# COMPACT_ATOMS: atom_id res chain seq x y z
N MET A 1 -30.75 21.35 -5.44
CA MET A 1 -30.18 20.01 -5.26
C MET A 1 -28.72 20.16 -4.81
N LEU A 2 -28.35 19.62 -3.66
CA LEU A 2 -26.96 19.64 -3.19
C LEU A 2 -26.19 18.49 -3.88
N VAL A 3 -25.27 18.84 -4.77
CA VAL A 3 -24.38 17.86 -5.40
C VAL A 3 -23.12 17.77 -4.54
N PRO A 4 -22.77 16.58 -4.00
CA PRO A 4 -21.56 16.42 -3.22
C PRO A 4 -20.32 16.72 -4.08
N HIS A 5 -19.55 17.73 -3.68
CA HIS A 5 -18.37 18.23 -4.42
C HIS A 5 -17.18 17.27 -4.42
N THR A 6 -17.29 16.16 -3.68
CA THR A 6 -16.23 15.17 -3.45
C THR A 6 -16.18 14.06 -4.50
N GLY A 7 -17.08 14.06 -5.50
CA GLY A 7 -17.09 13.04 -6.57
C GLY A 7 -17.47 11.63 -6.12
N VAL A 8 -17.91 11.49 -4.86
CA VAL A 8 -18.29 10.20 -4.25
C VAL A 8 -19.68 10.31 -3.69
N LYS A 9 -20.52 9.32 -4.01
CA LYS A 9 -21.85 9.16 -3.44
C LYS A 9 -21.96 7.80 -2.78
N ILE A 10 -22.42 7.78 -1.54
CA ILE A 10 -22.90 6.55 -0.91
C ILE A 10 -24.32 6.35 -1.44
N GLU A 11 -24.54 5.28 -2.22
CA GLU A 11 -25.85 4.97 -2.78
C GLU A 11 -26.76 4.28 -1.77
N ASN A 12 -26.20 3.37 -0.97
CA ASN A 12 -26.95 2.65 0.05
C ASN A 12 -26.04 2.01 1.11
N GLY A 13 -26.62 1.64 2.24
CA GLY A 13 -26.00 0.76 3.24
C GLY A 13 -25.79 1.40 4.62
N THR A 14 -25.66 0.53 5.62
CA THR A 14 -25.58 0.90 7.03
C THR A 14 -24.24 0.46 7.60
N ILE A 15 -23.52 1.38 8.23
CA ILE A 15 -22.31 1.05 9.00
C ILE A 15 -22.74 0.84 10.45
N ALA A 16 -22.59 -0.38 10.96
CA ALA A 16 -22.89 -0.68 12.36
C ALA A 16 -21.71 -0.38 13.28
N ARG A 17 -20.48 -0.61 12.81
CA ARG A 17 -19.28 -0.47 13.63
C ARG A 17 -18.05 -0.21 12.76
N LEU A 18 -17.27 0.80 13.13
CA LEU A 18 -15.91 1.01 12.65
C LEU A 18 -15.00 1.08 13.87
N GLN A 19 -14.13 0.08 14.02
CA GLN A 19 -13.09 0.07 15.05
C GLN A 19 -11.73 -0.01 14.38
N PHE A 20 -10.76 0.76 14.87
CA PHE A 20 -9.42 0.75 14.34
C PHE A 20 -8.42 0.78 15.48
N HIS A 21 -7.40 -0.07 15.38
CA HIS A 21 -6.30 -0.13 16.30
C HIS A 21 -5.02 -0.30 15.50
N PHE A 22 -4.28 0.78 15.30
CA PHE A 22 -3.01 0.76 14.58
C PHE A 22 -2.04 1.77 15.16
N TRP A 23 -0.77 1.44 15.04
CA TRP A 23 0.34 2.31 15.39
C TRP A 23 1.14 2.64 14.15
N PHE A 24 1.91 3.72 14.21
CA PHE A 24 2.71 4.17 13.08
C PHE A 24 3.99 4.85 13.55
N ASN A 25 5.04 4.73 12.73
CA ASN A 25 6.35 5.31 12.97
C ASN A 25 6.80 6.16 11.77
N ASN A 26 8.10 6.47 11.69
CA ASN A 26 8.66 7.28 10.61
C ASN A 26 8.74 6.57 9.26
N ASP A 27 8.47 5.26 9.22
CA ASP A 27 8.67 4.43 8.04
C ASP A 27 7.39 3.69 7.62
N ARG A 28 6.55 3.26 8.57
CA ARG A 28 5.38 2.41 8.32
C ARG A 28 4.30 2.51 9.39
N SER A 29 3.11 2.06 9.03
CA SER A 29 1.98 1.87 9.92
C SER A 29 1.52 0.42 9.87
N ASP A 30 1.26 -0.15 11.03
CA ASP A 30 0.83 -1.53 11.18
C ASP A 30 -0.33 -1.60 12.18
N GLY A 31 -1.34 -2.43 11.88
CA GLY A 31 -2.47 -2.62 12.77
C GLY A 31 -3.67 -3.27 12.10
N GLN A 32 -4.84 -3.07 12.69
CA GLN A 32 -6.08 -3.73 12.29
C GLN A 32 -7.24 -2.74 12.27
N VAL A 33 -8.13 -2.91 11.31
CA VAL A 33 -9.39 -2.20 11.19
C VAL A 33 -10.50 -3.22 11.08
N GLU A 34 -11.52 -3.06 11.91
CA GLU A 34 -12.76 -3.82 11.85
C GLU A 34 -13.86 -2.90 11.33
N LEU A 35 -14.49 -3.29 10.22
CA LEU A 35 -15.64 -2.59 9.64
C LEU A 35 -16.82 -3.55 9.52
N SER A 36 -17.85 -3.32 10.32
CA SER A 36 -19.14 -4.01 10.23
C SER A 36 -20.14 -3.16 9.46
N TYR A 37 -20.68 -3.72 8.37
CA TYR A 37 -21.61 -3.03 7.49
C TYR A 37 -22.66 -3.97 6.90
N GLU A 38 -23.75 -3.39 6.43
CA GLU A 38 -24.82 -4.06 5.68
C GLU A 38 -25.09 -3.27 4.39
N ASP A 39 -25.15 -3.98 3.25
CA ASP A 39 -25.52 -3.46 1.93
C ASP A 39 -24.82 -2.14 1.52
N LEU A 40 -23.57 -1.95 1.96
CA LEU A 40 -22.77 -0.76 1.63
C LEU A 40 -22.47 -0.72 0.13
N LYS A 41 -22.97 0.31 -0.54
CA LYS A 41 -22.77 0.61 -1.96
C LYS A 41 -22.28 2.04 -2.10
N VAL A 42 -21.08 2.20 -2.61
CA VAL A 42 -20.45 3.51 -2.89
C VAL A 42 -20.23 3.57 -4.39
N VAL A 43 -20.59 4.69 -5.01
CA VAL A 43 -20.49 4.91 -6.45
C VAL A 43 -19.66 6.16 -6.75
N LYS A 44 -18.84 6.10 -7.81
CA LYS A 44 -18.10 7.26 -8.31
C LYS A 44 -19.10 8.08 -9.08
N LEU A 45 -19.20 9.35 -8.75
CA LEU A 45 -19.79 10.28 -9.68
C LEU A 45 -18.73 10.49 -10.77
N LYS A 46 -19.03 10.09 -12.00
CA LYS A 46 -18.18 10.39 -13.16
C LYS A 46 -18.09 11.91 -13.26
N ASP A 47 -16.94 12.46 -12.88
CA ASP A 47 -16.63 13.86 -13.08
C ASP A 47 -15.69 13.93 -14.28
N ASP A 48 -16.15 14.53 -15.37
CA ASP A 48 -15.54 14.52 -16.70
C ASP A 48 -14.21 15.31 -16.76
N ASN A 49 -13.76 15.88 -15.63
CA ASN A 49 -12.72 16.91 -15.63
C ASN A 49 -11.70 16.83 -14.48
N ARG A 50 -11.58 15.70 -13.75
CA ARG A 50 -10.64 15.59 -12.62
C ARG A 50 -9.59 14.50 -12.83
N ASN A 51 -8.46 14.93 -13.35
CA ASN A 51 -7.21 14.17 -13.43
C ASN A 51 -6.64 13.89 -12.03
N GLY A 52 -6.63 12.61 -11.64
CA GLY A 52 -5.51 12.01 -10.92
C GLY A 52 -5.47 11.99 -9.37
N LYS A 53 -6.49 12.49 -8.65
CA LYS A 53 -6.46 12.47 -7.15
C LYS A 53 -7.28 11.36 -6.49
N ASP A 54 -8.10 10.66 -7.27
CA ASP A 54 -9.12 9.73 -6.78
C ASP A 54 -8.72 8.27 -6.81
N ASP A 55 -7.43 7.93 -6.81
CA ASP A 55 -7.02 6.53 -6.97
C ASP A 55 -7.49 5.67 -5.78
N LEU A 56 -7.45 6.23 -4.57
CA LEU A 56 -7.99 5.60 -3.35
C LEU A 56 -9.52 5.50 -3.41
N VAL A 57 -10.18 6.58 -3.82
CA VAL A 57 -11.64 6.62 -3.98
C VAL A 57 -12.11 5.58 -5.01
N THR A 58 -11.46 5.51 -6.16
CA THR A 58 -11.74 4.57 -7.25
C THR A 58 -11.51 3.12 -6.81
N LEU A 59 -10.55 2.89 -5.91
CA LEU A 59 -10.33 1.56 -5.32
C LEU A 59 -11.43 1.16 -4.34
N LEU A 60 -12.01 2.07 -3.53
CA LEU A 60 -13.22 1.74 -2.75
C LEU A 60 -14.34 1.25 -3.66
N LEU A 61 -14.51 1.94 -4.79
CA LEU A 61 -15.65 1.74 -5.68
C LEU A 61 -15.69 0.35 -6.29
N ASN A 62 -14.54 -0.17 -6.73
CA ASN A 62 -14.47 -1.51 -7.31
C ASN A 62 -14.65 -2.61 -6.26
N VAL A 63 -14.29 -2.32 -5.01
CA VAL A 63 -14.30 -3.27 -3.91
C VAL A 63 -15.70 -3.38 -3.26
N LEU A 64 -16.47 -2.29 -3.26
CA LEU A 64 -17.85 -2.23 -2.77
C LEU A 64 -18.92 -2.85 -3.70
N ILE A 65 -18.55 -3.36 -4.88
CA ILE A 65 -19.48 -4.07 -5.79
C ILE A 65 -19.65 -5.54 -5.37
N ARG A 66 -19.15 -5.95 -4.20
CA ARG A 66 -19.48 -7.26 -3.63
C ARG A 66 -20.88 -7.20 -2.99
N LYS A 67 -21.87 -7.70 -3.74
CA LYS A 67 -23.27 -7.93 -3.30
C LYS A 67 -23.31 -8.78 -2.03
N ASN A 68 -23.41 -8.15 -0.86
CA ASN A 68 -23.85 -8.82 0.37
C ASN A 68 -25.35 -8.56 0.56
N LYS A 69 -26.17 -9.15 -0.31
CA LYS A 69 -27.63 -9.01 -0.26
C LYS A 69 -28.17 -9.44 1.12
N GLY A 70 -28.51 -8.48 1.98
CA GLY A 70 -29.22 -8.70 3.24
C GLY A 70 -28.47 -9.53 4.30
N LYS A 71 -27.13 -9.55 4.26
CA LYS A 71 -26.32 -10.20 5.31
C LYS A 71 -25.36 -9.21 5.92
N TRP A 72 -25.46 -9.05 7.24
CA TRP A 72 -24.50 -8.32 8.04
C TRP A 72 -23.11 -8.92 7.88
N VAL A 73 -22.20 -8.10 7.38
CA VAL A 73 -20.78 -8.42 7.30
C VAL A 73 -20.23 -8.21 8.70
N THR A 74 -20.23 -9.27 9.52
CA THR A 74 -19.79 -9.26 10.93
C THR A 74 -18.78 -10.37 11.23
N GLY A 75 -17.93 -10.17 12.24
CA GLY A 75 -16.98 -11.18 12.73
C GLY A 75 -15.56 -11.09 12.15
N LYS A 76 -14.71 -12.07 12.52
CA LYS A 76 -13.25 -12.11 12.26
C LYS A 76 -12.85 -11.99 10.78
N ASN A 77 -13.76 -12.20 9.85
CA ASN A 77 -13.51 -12.11 8.41
C ASN A 77 -13.53 -10.67 7.87
N ASN A 78 -13.86 -9.68 8.71
CA ASN A 78 -13.94 -8.26 8.33
C ASN A 78 -12.90 -7.43 9.08
N ILE A 79 -11.81 -8.11 9.47
CA ILE A 79 -10.63 -7.50 10.03
C ILE A 79 -9.67 -7.31 8.86
N GLY A 80 -9.47 -6.06 8.47
CA GLY A 80 -8.47 -5.69 7.51
C GLY A 80 -7.16 -5.29 8.18
N LEU A 81 -6.05 -5.77 7.62
CA LEU A 81 -4.71 -5.41 8.07
C LEU A 81 -4.32 -4.04 7.52
N VAL A 82 -3.93 -3.14 8.42
CA VAL A 82 -3.30 -1.87 8.08
C VAL A 82 -1.82 -2.15 7.83
N GLN A 83 -1.35 -1.95 6.60
CA GLN A 83 0.07 -1.98 6.25
C GLN A 83 0.34 -0.91 5.20
N TYR A 84 0.88 0.24 5.62
CA TYR A 84 1.15 1.36 4.73
C TYR A 84 2.52 1.97 5.00
N GLY A 85 3.30 2.18 3.95
CA GLY A 85 4.62 2.82 4.03
C GLY A 85 4.48 4.34 4.08
N ARG A 86 5.28 5.00 4.92
CA ARG A 86 5.21 6.45 5.08
C ARG A 86 5.87 7.16 3.91
N ASP A 87 5.15 8.14 3.37
CA ASP A 87 5.72 9.16 2.49
C ASP A 87 6.15 10.34 3.37
N GLN A 88 7.46 10.46 3.60
CA GLN A 88 8.02 11.47 4.51
C GLN A 88 7.85 12.90 3.98
N GLN A 89 7.54 13.08 2.69
CA GLN A 89 7.25 14.39 2.10
C GLN A 89 5.82 14.87 2.40
N LYS A 90 4.98 14.02 3.00
CA LYS A 90 3.57 14.32 3.29
C LYS A 90 3.30 14.39 4.78
N GLY A 91 2.32 15.21 5.13
CA GLY A 91 1.91 15.41 6.52
C GLY A 91 1.42 14.13 7.19
N VAL A 92 1.52 14.09 8.52
CA VAL A 92 1.12 12.97 9.38
C VAL A 92 -0.36 12.59 9.18
N PHE A 93 -1.24 13.57 8.95
CA PHE A 93 -2.66 13.30 8.69
C PHE A 93 -2.88 12.53 7.38
N ASN A 94 -2.17 12.90 6.30
CA ASN A 94 -2.24 12.16 5.04
C ASN A 94 -1.78 10.71 5.24
N PHE A 95 -0.71 10.52 6.01
CA PHE A 95 -0.22 9.19 6.34
C PHE A 95 -1.25 8.39 7.14
N TRP A 96 -1.78 8.96 8.22
CA TRP A 96 -2.81 8.35 9.06
C TRP A 96 -4.06 7.93 8.29
N TRP A 97 -4.61 8.82 7.46
CA TRP A 97 -5.80 8.52 6.67
C TRP A 97 -5.54 7.43 5.63
N LYS A 98 -4.35 7.42 5.00
CA LYS A 98 -3.98 6.37 4.05
C LYS A 98 -3.75 5.01 4.72
N SER A 99 -3.21 5.00 5.93
CA SER A 99 -3.06 3.80 6.76
C SER A 99 -4.42 3.20 7.11
N LEU A 100 -5.33 4.02 7.65
CA LEU A 100 -6.70 3.60 7.94
C LEU A 100 -7.39 3.06 6.69
N PHE A 101 -7.26 3.78 5.58
CA PHE A 101 -7.82 3.39 4.29
C PHE A 101 -7.27 2.04 3.78
N SER A 102 -5.98 1.79 3.98
CA SER A 102 -5.36 0.51 3.64
C SER A 102 -5.98 -0.64 4.44
N GLY A 103 -6.25 -0.42 5.74
CA GLY A 103 -6.93 -1.41 6.59
C GLY A 103 -8.38 -1.64 6.19
N VAL A 104 -9.09 -0.58 5.82
CA VAL A 104 -10.45 -0.72 5.28
C VAL A 104 -10.42 -1.54 3.98
N LYS A 105 -9.48 -1.25 3.06
CA LYS A 105 -9.34 -1.95 1.78
C LYS A 105 -9.08 -3.45 1.94
N SER A 106 -8.18 -3.82 2.86
CA SER A 106 -7.85 -5.23 3.15
C SER A 106 -9.05 -5.98 3.73
N SER A 107 -9.91 -5.31 4.51
CA SER A 107 -11.12 -5.94 5.07
C SER A 107 -12.12 -6.40 4.01
N PHE A 108 -12.11 -5.82 2.80
CA PHE A 108 -13.10 -6.12 1.77
C PHE A 108 -12.59 -7.06 0.68
N LEU A 109 -11.29 -7.02 0.39
CA LEU A 109 -10.64 -7.97 -0.53
C LEU A 109 -10.44 -9.28 0.22
N ASP A 110 -10.64 -10.44 -0.44
CA ASP A 110 -10.32 -11.73 0.16
C ASP A 110 -8.79 -11.83 0.25
N ASP A 111 -8.29 -11.28 1.35
CA ASP A 111 -6.96 -10.67 1.44
C ASP A 111 -5.83 -11.72 1.42
N ARG A 112 -6.16 -13.00 1.58
CA ARG A 112 -5.19 -14.11 1.48
C ARG A 112 -4.42 -14.10 0.17
N LYS A 113 -5.09 -13.83 -0.96
CA LYS A 113 -4.44 -13.80 -2.29
C LYS A 113 -3.65 -12.52 -2.54
N VAL A 114 -4.17 -11.39 -2.07
CA VAL A 114 -3.56 -10.07 -2.26
C VAL A 114 -2.34 -9.90 -1.35
N LEU A 115 -2.41 -10.35 -0.10
CA LEU A 115 -1.29 -10.39 0.83
C LEU A 115 -0.20 -11.32 0.31
N ALA A 116 -0.53 -12.53 -0.14
CA ALA A 116 0.45 -13.45 -0.74
C ALA A 116 1.16 -12.83 -1.97
N ALA A 117 0.41 -12.13 -2.84
CA ALA A 117 0.97 -11.43 -3.99
C ALA A 117 1.86 -10.24 -3.59
N GLN A 118 1.48 -9.49 -2.55
CA GLN A 118 2.27 -8.35 -2.05
C GLN A 118 3.53 -8.80 -1.32
N LEU A 119 3.46 -9.88 -0.54
CA LEU A 119 4.61 -10.48 0.15
C LEU A 119 5.62 -11.00 -0.87
N LYS A 120 5.16 -11.76 -1.88
CA LYS A 120 6.01 -12.25 -2.98
C LYS A 120 6.70 -11.10 -3.73
N LYS A 121 5.94 -10.09 -4.14
CA LYS A 121 6.49 -8.90 -4.82
C LYS A 121 7.53 -8.17 -3.97
N ARG A 122 7.41 -8.19 -2.63
CA ARG A 122 8.36 -7.55 -1.72
C ARG A 122 9.62 -8.39 -1.49
N GLU A 123 9.52 -9.72 -1.47
CA GLU A 123 10.67 -10.63 -1.47
C GLU A 123 11.47 -10.49 -2.76
N ASP A 124 10.80 -10.51 -3.91
CA ASP A 124 11.43 -10.32 -5.23
C ASP A 124 12.21 -8.99 -5.30
N VAL A 125 11.64 -7.90 -4.77
CA VAL A 125 12.29 -6.58 -4.74
C VAL A 125 13.47 -6.53 -3.77
N LYS A 126 13.42 -7.25 -2.65
CA LYS A 126 14.54 -7.33 -1.70
C LYS A 126 15.71 -8.12 -2.29
N GLU A 127 15.45 -9.27 -2.89
CA GLU A 127 16.49 -10.06 -3.57
C GLU A 127 17.14 -9.27 -4.69
N THR A 128 16.33 -8.65 -5.56
CA THR A 128 16.84 -7.79 -6.65
C THR A 128 17.77 -6.69 -6.13
N ARG A 129 17.44 -6.07 -4.99
CA ARG A 129 18.29 -5.01 -4.40
C ARG A 129 19.58 -5.57 -3.81
N VAL A 130 19.56 -6.76 -3.22
CA VAL A 130 20.75 -7.45 -2.69
C VAL A 130 21.68 -7.84 -3.84
N ASP A 131 21.15 -8.40 -4.92
CA ASP A 131 21.93 -8.79 -6.09
C ASP A 131 22.60 -7.59 -6.77
N ILE A 132 21.85 -6.49 -6.95
CA ILE A 132 22.41 -5.24 -7.48
C ILE A 132 23.56 -4.74 -6.60
N PHE A 133 23.39 -4.76 -5.28
CA PHE A 133 24.43 -4.32 -4.34
C PHE A 133 25.67 -5.22 -4.39
N LEU A 134 25.50 -6.54 -4.39
CA LEU A 134 26.59 -7.50 -4.49
C LEU A 134 27.35 -7.33 -5.81
N HIS A 135 26.65 -7.12 -6.91
CA HIS A 135 27.26 -6.89 -8.21
C HIS A 135 28.06 -5.58 -8.24
N LEU A 136 27.49 -4.48 -7.74
CA LEU A 136 28.17 -3.18 -7.66
C LEU A 136 29.44 -3.26 -6.80
N THR A 137 29.38 -3.94 -5.65
CA THR A 137 30.53 -4.09 -4.75
C THR A 137 31.64 -4.93 -5.38
N THR A 138 31.26 -6.00 -6.08
CA THR A 138 32.18 -6.87 -6.82
C THR A 138 32.89 -6.11 -7.93
N GLN A 139 32.16 -5.33 -8.73
CA GLN A 139 32.74 -4.47 -9.77
C GLN A 139 33.74 -3.45 -9.19
N GLN A 140 33.43 -2.84 -8.05
CA GLN A 140 34.34 -1.90 -7.38
C GLN A 140 35.62 -2.58 -6.88
N ASN A 141 35.51 -3.78 -6.31
CA ASN A 141 36.67 -4.55 -5.83
C ASN A 141 37.57 -4.99 -6.99
N PHE A 142 36.99 -5.40 -8.13
CA PHE A 142 37.76 -5.71 -9.34
C PHE A 142 38.47 -4.49 -9.94
N ALA A 143 37.82 -3.32 -9.94
CA ALA A 143 38.45 -2.08 -10.37
C ALA A 143 39.67 -1.73 -9.50
N ARG A 144 39.54 -1.87 -8.17
CA ARG A 144 40.63 -1.67 -7.20
C ARG A 144 41.78 -2.65 -7.38
N ALA A 145 41.48 -3.94 -7.53
CA ALA A 145 42.50 -4.97 -7.75
C ALA A 145 43.30 -4.76 -9.06
N ARG A 146 42.64 -4.28 -10.12
CA ARG A 146 43.34 -3.90 -11.36
C ARG A 146 44.29 -2.72 -11.11
N THR A 147 43.83 -1.66 -10.44
CA THR A 147 44.69 -0.51 -10.15
C THR A 147 45.89 -0.89 -9.29
N GLU A 148 45.72 -1.75 -8.29
CA GLU A 148 46.83 -2.25 -7.47
C GLU A 148 47.83 -3.07 -8.30
N SER A 149 47.36 -3.90 -9.23
CA SER A 149 48.23 -4.63 -10.16
C SER A 149 49.02 -3.71 -11.08
N TYR A 150 48.41 -2.63 -11.59
CA TYR A 150 49.12 -1.62 -12.39
C TYR A 150 50.17 -0.87 -11.56
N LEU A 151 49.84 -0.51 -10.31
CA LEU A 151 50.77 0.17 -9.40
C LEU A 151 51.96 -0.73 -9.05
N GLN A 152 51.73 -2.03 -8.79
CA GLN A 152 52.81 -2.99 -8.57
C GLN A 152 53.72 -3.14 -9.79
N LYS A 153 53.16 -3.23 -11.01
CA LYS A 153 53.97 -3.30 -12.24
C LYS A 153 54.81 -2.05 -12.47
N LEU A 154 54.27 -0.86 -12.19
CA LEU A 154 55.01 0.41 -12.29
C LEU A 154 56.14 0.52 -11.27
N PHE A 155 55.94 0.01 -10.06
CA PHE A 155 56.98 0.03 -9.00
C PHE A 155 58.14 -0.95 -9.28
N GLN A 156 57.89 -2.04 -10.03
CA GLN A 156 58.91 -3.02 -10.44
C GLN A 156 59.72 -2.57 -11.68
N LEU A 157 59.34 -1.47 -12.33
CA LEU A 157 60.00 -0.91 -13.53
C LEU A 157 60.96 0.25 -13.21
N ARG A 158 61.19 0.53 -11.92
CA ARG A 158 62.12 1.55 -11.40
C ARG A 158 63.26 0.87 -10.65
#